data_AF-A0A410G262-F1
#
_entry.id   AF-A0A410G262-F1
#
_cell.length_a   1.000
_cell.length_b   1.000
_cell.length_c   1.000
_cell.angle_alpha   90.00
_cell.angle_beta   90.00
_cell.angle_gamma   90.00
#
_symmetry.space_group_name_H-M   'P 1'
#
loop_
_entity.id
_entity.type
_entity.pdbx_description
1 polymer ?
#
loop_
_entity_poly.entity_id
_entity_poly.type
_entity_poly.pdbx_seq_one_letter_code
_entity_poly.pdbx_strand_id
1 'polypeptide(L)' 'MKSKTVKERKALEEMLIWGDIARIARLAEVNRKTVERWFNGDNNNHKVAAYAKAVIEKRNETIESKIAEL' A
#
# COMPACT_ATOMS: atom_id res chain seq x y z
N MET A 1 11.36 -15.97 12.73
CA MET A 1 10.84 -14.61 13.03
C MET A 1 10.72 -13.84 11.73
N LYS A 2 9.53 -13.34 11.35
CA LYS A 2 9.41 -12.40 10.21
C LYS A 2 10.11 -11.08 10.59
N SER A 3 10.88 -10.50 9.68
CA SER A 3 11.58 -9.23 9.92
C SER A 3 10.58 -8.11 10.24
N LYS A 4 11.00 -7.13 11.04
CA LYS A 4 10.16 -5.97 11.44
C LYS A 4 9.51 -5.30 10.23
N THR A 5 10.27 -5.16 9.14
CA THR A 5 9.81 -4.59 7.86
C THR A 5 8.69 -5.39 7.21
N VAL A 6 8.71 -6.73 7.26
CA VAL A 6 7.63 -7.54 6.68
C VAL A 6 6.34 -7.41 7.49
N LYS A 7 6.43 -7.28 8.82
CA LYS A 7 5.25 -7.02 9.66
C LYS A 7 4.61 -5.68 9.34
N GLU A 8 5.41 -4.63 9.17
CA GLU A 8 4.95 -3.30 8.79
C GLU A 8 4.25 -3.31 7.42
N ARG A 9 4.81 -4.03 6.44
CA ARG A 9 4.18 -4.17 5.13
C ARG A 9 2.85 -4.92 5.20
N LYS A 10 2.76 -5.98 6.00
CA LYS A 10 1.50 -6.71 6.19
C LYS A 10 0.41 -5.83 6.82
N ALA A 11 0.77 -4.99 7.80
CA ALA A 11 -0.16 -4.01 8.36
C ALA A 11 -0.66 -3.00 7.29
N LEU A 12 0.22 -2.57 6.37
CA LEU A 12 -0.20 -1.73 5.24
C LEU A 12 -1.10 -2.48 4.26
N GLU A 13 -0.84 -3.75 4.01
CA GLU A 13 -1.65 -4.59 3.12
C GLU A 13 -3.08 -4.76 3.64
N GLU A 14 -3.26 -4.89 4.96
CA GLU A 14 -4.57 -4.98 5.62
C GLU A 14 -5.42 -3.70 5.48
N MET A 15 -4.79 -2.55 5.24
CA MET A 15 -5.47 -1.27 4.99
C MET A 15 -5.90 -1.08 3.53
N LEU A 16 -5.45 -1.96 2.63
CA LEU A 16 -5.80 -1.90 1.22
C LEU A 16 -7.20 -2.45 0.97
N ILE A 17 -7.90 -1.86 0.01
CA ILE A 17 -9.19 -2.37 -0.47
C ILE A 17 -9.03 -3.01 -1.86
N TRP A 18 -10.09 -3.66 -2.31
CA TRP A 18 -10.16 -4.22 -3.65
C TRP A 18 -9.81 -3.17 -4.72
N GLY A 19 -8.83 -3.51 -5.55
CA GLY A 19 -8.33 -2.63 -6.62
C GLY A 19 -7.10 -1.79 -6.27
N ASP A 20 -6.71 -1.66 -4.99
CA ASP A 20 -5.55 -0.85 -4.62
C ASP A 20 -4.22 -1.44 -5.12
N ILE A 21 -4.05 -2.76 -5.05
CA ILE A 21 -2.85 -3.42 -5.60
C ILE A 21 -2.68 -3.09 -7.08
N ALA A 22 -3.78 -3.10 -7.85
CA ALA A 22 -3.76 -2.73 -9.26
C ALA A 22 -3.42 -1.23 -9.47
N ARG A 23 -3.95 -0.36 -8.60
CA ARG A 23 -3.66 1.08 -8.62
C ARG A 23 -2.19 1.36 -8.30
N ILE A 24 -1.65 0.76 -7.25
CA ILE A 24 -0.23 0.86 -6.86
C ILE A 24 0.65 0.36 -7.99
N ALA A 25 0.33 -0.80 -8.58
CA ALA A 25 1.07 -1.36 -9.71
C ALA A 25 1.12 -0.39 -10.90
N ARG A 26 -0.02 0.23 -11.24
CA ARG A 26 -0.11 1.24 -12.30
C ARG A 26 0.73 2.48 -11.99
N LEU A 27 0.63 3.02 -10.78
CA LEU A 27 1.36 4.22 -10.37
C LEU A 27 2.88 3.98 -10.30
N ALA A 28 3.28 2.79 -9.84
CA ALA A 28 4.68 2.39 -9.73
C ALA A 28 5.29 1.89 -11.05
N GLU A 29 4.50 1.78 -12.12
CA GLU A 29 4.90 1.23 -13.42
C GLU A 29 5.47 -0.20 -13.31
N VAL A 30 4.81 -1.04 -12.52
CA VAL A 30 5.20 -2.45 -12.31
C VAL A 30 4.01 -3.40 -12.43
N ASN A 31 4.30 -4.69 -12.50
CA ASN A 31 3.28 -5.72 -12.46
C ASN A 31 2.68 -5.87 -11.05
N ARG A 32 1.41 -6.29 -10.97
CA ARG A 32 0.74 -6.60 -9.68
C ARG A 32 1.52 -7.58 -8.82
N LYS A 33 2.11 -8.61 -9.44
CA LYS A 33 2.99 -9.57 -8.76
C LYS A 33 4.20 -8.91 -8.08
N THR A 34 4.72 -7.81 -8.62
CA THR A 34 5.82 -7.07 -7.98
C THR A 34 5.35 -6.38 -6.71
N VAL A 35 4.12 -5.88 -6.69
CA VAL A 35 3.48 -5.28 -5.51
C VAL A 35 3.21 -6.34 -4.44
N GLU A 36 2.62 -7.47 -4.81
CA GLU A 36 2.36 -8.61 -3.91
C GLU A 36 3.66 -9.14 -3.28
N ARG A 37 4.70 -9.35 -4.11
CA ARG A 37 6.04 -9.74 -3.64
C ARG A 37 6.64 -8.72 -2.68
N TRP A 38 6.39 -7.42 -2.89
CA TRP A 38 6.84 -6.40 -1.95
C TRP A 38 6.17 -6.56 -0.58
N PHE A 39 4.84 -6.74 -0.55
CA PHE A 39 4.09 -6.98 0.68
C PHE A 39 4.48 -8.28 1.41
N ASN A 40 4.86 -9.31 0.66
CA ASN A 40 5.38 -10.56 1.21
C ASN A 40 6.83 -10.48 1.71
N GLY A 41 7.57 -9.43 1.33
CA GLY A 41 8.98 -9.26 1.69
C GLY A 41 9.96 -9.88 0.69
N ASP A 42 9.48 -10.36 -0.46
CA ASP A 42 10.28 -11.02 -1.49
C ASP A 42 11.08 -10.01 -2.34
N ASN A 43 10.74 -8.73 -2.28
CA ASN A 43 11.51 -7.65 -2.91
C ASN A 43 11.44 -6.34 -2.10
N ASN A 44 12.30 -5.38 -2.47
CA ASN A 44 12.39 -4.06 -1.84
C ASN A 44 12.17 -2.91 -2.85
N ASN A 45 11.20 -3.05 -3.75
CA ASN A 45 10.88 -1.99 -4.71
C ASN A 45 10.45 -0.68 -4.02
N HIS A 46 11.27 0.37 -4.13
CA HIS A 46 11.04 1.67 -3.48
C HIS A 46 9.85 2.43 -4.07
N LYS A 47 9.55 2.28 -5.38
CA LYS A 47 8.36 2.88 -5.99
C LYS A 47 7.10 2.31 -5.37
N VAL A 48 7.03 0.98 -5.22
CA VAL A 48 5.90 0.30 -4.56
C VAL A 48 5.72 0.81 -3.13
N ALA A 49 6.82 0.97 -2.38
CA ALA A 49 6.77 1.49 -1.01
C ALA A 49 6.16 2.90 -0.94
N ALA A 50 6.56 3.81 -1.84
CA ALA A 50 6.04 5.18 -1.88
C ALA A 50 4.55 5.22 -2.23
N TYR A 51 4.14 4.49 -3.28
CA TYR A 51 2.75 4.52 -3.74
C TYR A 51 1.80 3.75 -2.82
N ALA A 52 2.26 2.70 -2.12
CA ALA A 52 1.45 2.02 -1.12
C ALA A 52 1.05 2.98 0.01
N LYS A 53 2.02 3.77 0.53
CA LYS A 53 1.74 4.81 1.54
C LYS A 53 0.81 5.89 1.03
N ALA A 54 1.10 6.45 -0.15
CA ALA A 54 0.29 7.53 -0.73
C ALA A 54 -1.17 7.13 -0.98
N VAL A 55 -1.42 5.88 -1.39
CA VAL A 55 -2.80 5.38 -1.60
C VAL A 55 -3.57 5.29 -0.28
N ILE A 56 -2.91 4.88 0.81
CA ILE A 56 -3.51 4.77 2.14
C ILE A 56 -3.72 6.17 2.73
N GLU A 57 -2.72 7.04 2.67
CA GLU A 57 -2.78 8.43 3.16
C GLU A 57 -3.94 9.19 2.51
N LYS A 58 -4.02 9.18 1.18
CA LYS A 58 -5.11 9.85 0.44
C LYS A 58 -6.50 9.36 0.85
N ARG A 59 -6.63 8.07 1.18
CA ARG A 59 -7.89 7.51 1.66
C ARG A 59 -8.23 8.04 3.04
N ASN A 60 -7.27 8.02 3.96
CA ASN A 60 -7.48 8.52 5.32
C ASN A 60 -7.85 10.00 5.31
N GLU A 61 -7.16 10.83 4.51
CA GLU A 61 -7.52 12.24 4.30
C GLU A 61 -8.97 12.40 3.81
N THR A 62 -9.42 11.53 2.89
CA THR A 62 -10.79 11.55 2.38
C THR A 62 -11.82 11.18 3.45
N ILE A 63 -11.47 10.24 4.34
CA ILE A 63 -12.34 9.82 5.46
C ILE A 63 -12.40 10.93 6.50
N GLU A 64 -11.27 11.48 6.91
CA GLU A 64 -11.18 12.58 7.88
C GLU A 64 -11.94 13.82 7.40
N SER A 65 -11.81 14.18 6.13
CA SER A 65 -12.55 15.30 5.53
C SER A 65 -14.06 15.09 5.63
N LYS A 66 -14.54 13.87 5.35
CA LYS A 66 -15.97 13.54 5.47
C LYS A 66 -16.48 13.52 6.90
N ILE A 67 -15.65 13.13 7.87
CA ILE A 67 -16.02 13.18 9.28
C ILE A 67 -16.13 14.64 9.76
N ALA A 68 -15.25 15.53 9.29
CA ALA A 68 -15.28 16.94 9.67
C ALA A 68 -16.49 17.71 9.10
N GLU A 69 -17.11 17.21 8.03
CA GLU A 69 -18.32 17.77 7.42
C GLU A 69 -19.63 17.31 8.12
N LEU A 70 -19.57 16.33 9.02
CA LEU A 70 -20.69 15.80 9.81
C LEU A 70 -20.83 16.52 11.16
#